data_AF-A0A0P7WFK8-F1
#
_entry.id   AF-A0A0P7WFK8-F1
#
_cell.length_a   1.000
_cell.length_b   1.000
_cell.length_c   1.000
_cell.angle_alpha   90.00
_cell.angle_beta   90.00
_cell.angle_gamma   90.00
#
_symmetry.space_group_name_H-M   'P 1'
#
loop_
_entity.id
_entity.type
_entity.pdbx_description
1 polymer ?
#
loop_
_entity_poly.entity_id
_entity_poly.type
_entity_poly.pdbx_seq_one_letter_code
_entity_poly.pdbx_strand_id
1 'polypeptide(L)'
;MAMQIAEDFNSGEQVLLVGINTRGNHFARLLREALLHTGIAETGLINLNVHDMELAGAVGAGELSTASHILLIDDVLFSGSTMMQALRFVLDHATPKVIKMAVLVDRGHRMFPIQPDYAGIVSPTKFNEHVRVSFQEDGTPAAVMLQV
;
A
#
# COMPACT_ATOMS: atom_id res chain seq x y z
N MET A 1 10.92 -6.49 2.80
CA MET A 1 9.59 -6.29 2.18
C MET A 1 9.52 -6.83 0.75
N ALA A 2 10.19 -6.25 -0.26
CA ALA A 2 10.04 -6.71 -1.66
C ALA A 2 10.30 -8.22 -1.84
N MET A 3 11.34 -8.77 -1.20
CA MET A 3 11.60 -10.22 -1.21
C MET A 3 10.48 -11.03 -0.56
N GLN A 4 9.95 -10.59 0.59
CA GLN A 4 8.84 -11.27 1.27
C GLN A 4 7.58 -11.31 0.39
N ILE A 5 7.29 -10.20 -0.30
CA ILE A 5 6.20 -10.14 -1.28
C ILE A 5 6.46 -11.13 -2.42
N ALA A 6 7.69 -11.19 -2.93
CA ALA A 6 8.06 -12.09 -4.02
C ALA A 6 8.03 -13.58 -3.65
N GLU A 7 8.26 -13.92 -2.39
CA GLU A 7 8.12 -15.28 -1.87
C GLU A 7 6.64 -15.68 -1.75
N ASP A 8 5.78 -14.71 -1.45
CA ASP A 8 4.35 -14.90 -1.23
C ASP A 8 3.51 -14.97 -2.51
N PHE A 9 4.02 -14.46 -3.64
CA PHE A 9 3.39 -14.52 -4.95
C PHE A 9 4.15 -15.49 -5.85
N ASN A 10 3.44 -16.40 -6.52
CA ASN A 10 4.11 -17.39 -7.38
C ASN A 10 4.74 -16.72 -8.61
N SER A 11 5.80 -17.33 -9.16
CA SER A 11 6.39 -16.88 -10.42
C SER A 11 5.34 -16.84 -11.55
N GLY A 12 5.09 -15.65 -12.09
CA GLY A 12 4.11 -15.41 -13.16
C GLY A 12 2.76 -14.86 -12.71
N GLU A 13 2.53 -14.69 -11.40
CA GLU A 13 1.34 -13.97 -10.91
C GLU A 13 1.51 -12.46 -11.08
N GLN A 14 0.57 -11.84 -11.80
CA GLN A 14 0.47 -10.38 -11.87
C GLN A 14 -0.18 -9.85 -10.58
N VAL A 15 0.45 -8.84 -9.99
CA VAL A 15 -0.03 -8.16 -8.79
C VAL A 15 -0.24 -6.68 -9.10
N LEU A 16 -1.47 -6.20 -8.92
CA LEU A 16 -1.78 -4.78 -9.02
C LEU A 16 -1.43 -4.08 -7.71
N LEU A 17 -0.51 -3.12 -7.78
CA LEU A 17 -0.18 -2.26 -6.65
C LEU A 17 -1.15 -1.09 -6.61
N VAL A 18 -1.73 -0.84 -5.44
CA VAL A 18 -2.66 0.26 -5.22
C VAL A 18 -2.08 1.16 -4.14
N GLY A 19 -1.42 2.22 -4.58
CA GLY A 19 -0.94 3.27 -3.69
C GLY A 19 -2.09 4.09 -3.15
N ILE A 20 -2.18 4.23 -1.84
CA ILE A 20 -3.25 4.99 -1.18
C ILE A 20 -2.79 6.42 -0.91
N ASN A 21 -3.58 7.39 -1.35
CA ASN A 21 -3.29 8.82 -1.24
C ASN A 21 -1.89 9.16 -1.79
N THR A 22 -1.38 10.35 -1.47
CA THR A 22 -0.09 10.82 -2.00
C THR A 22 1.09 9.97 -1.51
N ARG A 23 1.22 9.75 -0.20
CA ARG A 23 2.40 9.12 0.41
C ARG A 23 2.45 7.61 0.18
N GLY A 24 1.31 6.93 0.30
CA GLY A 24 1.20 5.53 -0.05
C GLY A 24 1.55 5.29 -1.52
N ASN A 25 1.17 6.19 -2.42
CA ASN A 25 1.58 6.11 -3.84
C ASN A 25 3.07 6.36 -4.07
N HIS A 26 3.71 7.30 -3.36
CA HIS A 26 5.17 7.44 -3.40
C HIS A 26 5.86 6.15 -2.95
N PHE A 27 5.39 5.56 -1.85
CA PHE A 27 5.92 4.29 -1.38
C PHE A 27 5.68 3.14 -2.38
N ALA A 28 4.50 3.07 -2.98
CA ALA A 28 4.16 2.05 -3.96
C ALA A 28 5.07 2.09 -5.20
N ARG A 29 5.50 3.29 -5.65
CA ARG A 29 6.49 3.44 -6.72
C ARG A 29 7.84 2.84 -6.35
N LEU A 30 8.34 3.14 -5.16
CA LEU A 30 9.61 2.56 -4.67
C LEU A 30 9.52 1.05 -4.53
N LEU A 31 8.39 0.55 -4.03
CA LEU A 31 8.17 -0.87 -3.87
C LEU A 31 8.11 -1.57 -5.23
N ARG A 32 7.44 -0.97 -6.22
CA ARG A 32 7.42 -1.45 -7.61
C ARG A 32 8.84 -1.63 -8.17
N GLU A 33 9.68 -0.60 -8.07
CA GLU A 33 11.07 -0.68 -8.54
C GLU A 33 11.84 -1.81 -7.83
N ALA A 34 11.67 -1.95 -6.51
CA ALA A 34 12.30 -3.03 -5.77
C ALA A 34 11.81 -4.43 -6.19
N LEU A 35 10.52 -4.58 -6.54
CA LEU A 35 9.92 -5.84 -7.00
C LEU A 35 10.38 -6.24 -8.41
N LEU A 36 10.71 -5.28 -9.28
CA LEU A 36 11.28 -5.60 -10.59
C LEU A 36 12.61 -6.36 -10.48
N HIS A 37 13.34 -6.18 -9.38
CA HIS A 37 14.58 -6.90 -9.11
C HIS A 37 14.39 -8.30 -8.51
N THR A 38 13.17 -8.69 -8.12
CA THR A 38 12.90 -10.00 -7.49
C THR A 38 12.38 -11.05 -8.47
N GLY A 39 12.09 -10.68 -9.72
CA GLY A 39 11.60 -11.59 -10.75
C GLY A 39 10.08 -11.79 -10.80
N ILE A 40 9.30 -10.99 -10.06
CA ILE A 40 7.83 -10.93 -10.24
C ILE A 40 7.53 -10.31 -11.61
N ALA A 41 6.76 -11.05 -12.42
CA ALA A 41 6.38 -10.66 -13.77
C ALA A 41 5.27 -9.60 -13.71
N GLU A 42 5.66 -8.35 -13.94
CA GLU A 42 4.76 -7.20 -14.15
C GLU A 42 3.83 -6.85 -12.98
N THR A 43 4.14 -5.73 -12.34
CA THR A 43 3.25 -5.10 -11.37
C THR A 43 2.67 -3.81 -11.95
N GLY A 44 1.36 -3.80 -12.18
CA GLY A 44 0.61 -2.57 -12.44
C GLY A 44 0.65 -1.66 -11.22
N LEU A 45 0.50 -0.35 -11.41
CA LEU A 45 0.47 0.61 -10.31
C LEU A 45 -0.60 1.66 -10.56
N ILE A 46 -1.58 1.69 -9.66
CA ILE A 46 -2.62 2.73 -9.62
C ILE A 46 -2.56 3.49 -8.31
N ASN A 47 -3.06 4.72 -8.34
CA ASN A 47 -3.22 5.55 -7.15
C ASN A 47 -4.70 5.71 -6.84
N LEU A 48 -5.08 5.45 -5.58
CA LEU A 48 -6.42 5.64 -5.05
C LEU A 48 -6.40 6.78 -4.02
N ASN A 49 -7.14 7.86 -4.31
CA ASN A 49 -7.47 8.85 -3.30
C ASN A 49 -8.75 8.39 -2.57
N VAL A 50 -8.61 8.00 -1.30
CA VAL A 50 -9.75 7.49 -0.51
C VAL A 50 -10.66 8.60 0.02
N HIS A 51 -10.21 9.86 0.01
CA HIS A 51 -11.08 10.99 0.40
C HIS A 51 -12.11 11.29 -0.68
N ASP A 52 -11.66 11.28 -1.93
CA ASP A 52 -12.51 11.57 -3.09
C ASP A 52 -13.12 10.29 -3.68
N MET A 53 -12.63 9.11 -3.27
CA MET A 53 -12.99 7.79 -3.81
C MET A 53 -12.73 7.73 -5.33
N GLU A 54 -11.57 8.26 -5.74
CA GLU A 54 -11.18 8.39 -7.14
C GLU A 54 -9.84 7.71 -7.43
N LEU A 55 -9.80 7.04 -8.58
CA LEU A 55 -8.56 6.54 -9.17
C LEU A 55 -7.94 7.59 -10.08
N ALA A 56 -6.62 7.59 -10.16
CA ALA A 56 -5.90 8.42 -11.12
C ALA A 56 -6.13 7.96 -12.57
N GLY A 57 -7.17 8.50 -13.22
CA GLY A 57 -7.48 8.32 -14.64
C GLY A 57 -8.22 7.02 -14.99
N ALA A 58 -8.80 6.97 -16.21
CA ALA A 58 -9.62 5.86 -16.69
C ALA A 58 -8.86 4.53 -16.85
N VAL A 59 -7.56 4.58 -17.15
CA VAL A 59 -6.69 3.40 -17.23
C VAL A 59 -6.67 2.66 -15.89
N GLY A 60 -6.59 3.41 -14.78
CA GLY A 60 -6.55 2.80 -13.46
C GLY A 60 -7.83 2.03 -13.09
N ALA A 61 -9.00 2.49 -13.56
CA ALA A 61 -10.26 1.78 -13.35
C ALA A 61 -10.31 0.44 -14.12
N GLY A 62 -9.80 0.42 -15.36
CA GLY A 62 -9.70 -0.81 -16.15
C GLY A 62 -8.76 -1.84 -15.52
N GLU A 63 -7.58 -1.40 -15.10
CA GLU A 63 -6.60 -2.24 -14.39
C GLU A 63 -7.19 -2.81 -13.10
N LEU A 64 -7.87 -1.99 -12.29
CA LEU A 64 -8.49 -2.45 -11.05
C LEU A 64 -9.54 -3.54 -11.30
N SER A 65 -10.44 -3.32 -12.27
CA SER A 65 -11.56 -4.23 -12.53
C SER A 65 -11.15 -5.64 -12.96
N THR A 66 -9.93 -5.79 -13.49
CA THR A 66 -9.40 -7.06 -14.02
C THR A 66 -8.35 -7.71 -13.11
N ALA A 67 -7.93 -7.02 -12.05
CA ALA A 67 -6.89 -7.50 -11.16
C ALA A 67 -7.34 -8.71 -10.31
N SER A 68 -6.58 -9.80 -10.40
CA SER A 68 -6.80 -11.00 -9.56
C SER A 68 -6.08 -10.93 -8.22
N HIS A 69 -4.92 -10.28 -8.16
CA HIS A 69 -4.15 -10.07 -6.94
C HIS A 69 -3.92 -8.57 -6.77
N ILE A 70 -4.25 -8.06 -5.59
CA ILE A 70 -4.14 -6.63 -5.27
C ILE A 70 -3.29 -6.48 -4.02
N LEU A 71 -2.33 -5.55 -4.06
CA LEU A 71 -1.56 -5.12 -2.90
C LEU A 71 -1.90 -3.65 -2.59
N LEU A 72 -2.63 -3.43 -1.50
CA LEU A 72 -2.91 -2.10 -0.96
C LEU A 72 -1.67 -1.56 -0.23
N ILE A 73 -1.27 -0.33 -0.53
CA ILE A 73 -0.01 0.24 -0.06
C ILE A 73 -0.24 1.60 0.57
N ASP A 74 0.17 1.75 1.83
CA ASP A 74 0.15 3.03 2.55
C ASP A 74 1.48 3.27 3.28
N ASP A 75 1.78 4.51 3.66
CA ASP A 75 3.00 4.79 4.41
C ASP A 75 2.88 4.38 5.89
N VAL A 76 1.76 4.70 6.53
CA VAL A 76 1.57 4.44 7.97
C VAL A 76 0.21 3.79 8.27
N LEU A 77 0.21 2.65 8.95
CA LEU A 77 -1.00 2.05 9.50
C LEU A 77 -1.24 2.45 10.96
N PHE A 78 -2.30 3.22 11.19
CA PHE A 78 -2.74 3.69 12.52
C PHE A 78 -4.12 3.12 12.89
N SER A 79 -5.19 3.92 12.84
CA SER A 79 -6.55 3.45 13.17
C SER A 79 -7.08 2.38 12.21
N GLY A 80 -6.59 2.38 10.97
CA GLY A 80 -7.02 1.49 9.90
C GLY A 80 -8.17 2.03 9.04
N SER A 81 -8.70 3.21 9.34
CA SER A 81 -9.84 3.80 8.61
C SER A 81 -9.56 4.01 7.12
N THR A 82 -8.39 4.57 6.78
CA THR A 82 -7.95 4.79 5.39
C THR A 82 -7.94 3.47 4.61
N MET A 83 -7.37 2.42 5.21
CA MET A 83 -7.27 1.11 4.59
C MET A 83 -8.64 0.44 4.42
N MET A 84 -9.54 0.58 5.40
CA MET A 84 -10.92 0.08 5.26
C MET A 84 -11.68 0.75 4.12
N GLN A 85 -11.49 2.06 3.93
CA GLN A 85 -12.08 2.79 2.80
C GLN A 85 -11.50 2.31 1.47
N ALA A 86 -10.18 2.12 1.40
CA ALA A 86 -9.53 1.56 0.20
C ALA A 86 -10.04 0.14 -0.11
N LEU A 87 -10.14 -0.72 0.90
CA LEU A 87 -10.64 -2.08 0.75
C LEU A 87 -12.08 -2.09 0.23
N ARG A 88 -12.95 -1.25 0.81
CA ARG A 88 -14.32 -1.09 0.33
C ARG A 88 -14.36 -0.64 -1.13
N PHE A 89 -13.59 0.39 -1.48
CA PHE A 89 -13.52 0.87 -2.86
C PHE A 89 -13.11 -0.24 -3.83
N VAL A 90 -12.08 -1.02 -3.49
CA VAL A 90 -11.63 -2.15 -4.32
C VAL A 90 -12.75 -3.19 -4.49
N LEU A 91 -13.42 -3.57 -3.41
CA LEU A 91 -14.49 -4.57 -3.47
C LEU A 91 -15.76 -4.08 -4.20
N ASP A 92 -15.99 -2.77 -4.23
CA ASP A 92 -17.09 -2.16 -4.99
C ASP A 92 -16.79 -2.16 -6.52
N HIS A 93 -15.52 -2.30 -6.94
CA HIS A 93 -15.09 -2.17 -8.33
C HIS A 93 -14.40 -3.40 -8.93
N ALA A 94 -14.04 -4.38 -8.11
CA ALA A 94 -13.32 -5.58 -8.54
C ALA A 94 -13.70 -6.81 -7.68
N THR A 95 -13.39 -8.00 -8.20
CA THR A 95 -13.58 -9.27 -7.49
C THR A 95 -12.25 -10.04 -7.41
N PRO A 96 -11.24 -9.48 -6.72
CA PRO A 96 -9.92 -10.10 -6.65
C PRO A 96 -9.96 -11.43 -5.89
N LYS A 97 -9.06 -12.34 -6.24
CA LYS A 97 -8.85 -13.59 -5.50
C LYS A 97 -8.12 -13.35 -4.18
N VAL A 98 -7.20 -12.40 -4.18
CA VAL A 98 -6.38 -12.04 -3.02
C VAL A 98 -6.22 -10.53 -2.95
N ILE A 99 -6.42 -9.99 -1.74
CA ILE A 99 -6.02 -8.63 -1.39
C ILE A 99 -5.05 -8.75 -0.22
N LYS A 100 -3.87 -8.16 -0.35
CA LYS A 100 -2.88 -8.01 0.72
C LYS A 100 -2.62 -6.54 1.00
N MET A 101 -1.99 -6.24 2.14
CA MET A 101 -1.60 -4.90 2.57
C MET A 101 -0.11 -4.82 2.88
N ALA A 102 0.56 -3.79 2.35
CA ALA A 102 1.93 -3.41 2.71
C ALA A 102 1.99 -1.98 3.27
N VAL A 103 2.70 -1.80 4.37
CA VAL A 103 2.94 -0.47 4.96
C VAL A 103 4.38 -0.28 5.39
N LEU A 104 4.90 0.96 5.30
CA LEU A 104 6.22 1.26 5.84
C LEU A 104 6.25 1.14 7.36
N VAL A 105 5.27 1.74 8.04
CA VAL A 105 5.20 1.75 9.51
C VAL A 105 3.86 1.24 10.01
N ASP A 106 3.89 0.19 10.81
CA ASP A 106 2.78 -0.19 11.68
C ASP A 106 2.98 0.49 13.05
N ARG A 107 2.07 1.37 13.43
CA ARG A 107 2.15 2.10 14.72
C ARG A 107 1.11 1.69 15.78
N GLY A 108 0.36 0.61 15.55
CA GLY A 108 -0.72 0.15 16.43
C GLY A 108 -1.96 1.06 16.50
N HIS A 109 -2.73 0.95 17.60
CA HIS A 109 -3.98 1.70 17.85
C HIS A 109 -5.09 1.47 16.82
N ARG A 110 -5.27 0.21 16.43
CA ARG A 110 -6.31 -0.20 15.49
C ARG A 110 -7.70 0.05 16.06
N MET A 111 -8.59 0.58 15.21
CA MET A 111 -10.03 0.60 15.45
C MET A 111 -10.77 -0.47 14.64
N PHE A 112 -10.11 -1.03 13.62
CA PHE A 112 -10.63 -2.08 12.76
C PHE A 112 -9.77 -3.34 12.87
N PRO A 113 -10.34 -4.55 12.67
CA PRO A 113 -9.62 -5.81 12.77
C PRO A 113 -8.76 -6.06 11.52
N ILE A 114 -7.84 -5.16 11.22
CA ILE A 114 -6.93 -5.25 10.07
C ILE A 114 -5.47 -5.22 10.53
N GLN A 115 -4.66 -6.07 9.92
CA GLN A 115 -3.21 -6.09 10.10
C GLN A 115 -2.54 -6.06 8.72
N PRO A 116 -1.34 -5.48 8.60
CA PRO A 116 -0.62 -5.53 7.34
C PRO A 116 -0.03 -6.92 7.16
N ASP A 117 -0.06 -7.43 5.93
CA ASP A 117 0.70 -8.63 5.57
C ASP A 117 2.20 -8.33 5.60
N TYR A 118 2.57 -7.11 5.20
CA TYR A 118 3.95 -6.66 5.19
C TYR A 118 4.10 -5.31 5.89
N ALA A 119 4.90 -5.26 6.94
CA ALA A 119 5.30 -4.04 7.62
C ALA A 119 6.81 -3.83 7.47
N GLY A 120 7.24 -2.62 7.12
CA GLY A 120 8.66 -2.25 7.14
C GLY A 120 9.20 -2.25 8.56
N ILE A 121 8.50 -1.56 9.46
CA ILE A 121 8.77 -1.54 10.89
C ILE A 121 7.46 -1.57 11.69
N VAL A 122 7.46 -2.31 12.79
CA VAL A 122 6.39 -2.27 13.80
C VAL A 122 6.89 -1.46 14.98
N SER A 123 6.30 -0.29 15.21
CA SER A 123 6.71 0.66 16.25
C SER A 123 5.48 1.15 17.01
N PRO A 124 5.08 0.46 18.09
CA PRO A 124 3.99 0.91 18.95
C PRO A 124 4.33 2.29 19.53
N THR A 125 3.43 3.23 19.34
CA THR A 125 3.57 4.62 19.79
C THR A 125 2.56 4.92 20.89
N LYS A 126 2.64 6.07 21.55
CA LYS A 126 1.48 6.60 22.28
C LYS A 126 0.43 7.12 21.30
N PHE A 127 -0.81 7.21 21.75
CA PHE A 127 -1.93 7.65 20.90
C PHE A 127 -1.73 9.08 20.37
N ASN A 128 -1.13 9.97 21.18
CA ASN A 128 -0.88 11.37 20.85
C ASN A 128 0.42 11.62 20.08
N GLU A 129 1.28 10.61 19.93
CA GLU A 129 2.47 10.74 19.09
C GLU A 129 2.06 10.68 17.61
N HIS A 130 2.84 11.28 16.72
CA HIS A 130 2.61 11.23 15.28
C HIS A 130 3.83 10.67 14.57
N VAL A 131 3.63 9.63 13.76
CA VAL A 131 4.66 9.12 12.86
C VAL A 131 4.54 9.85 11.53
N ARG A 132 5.62 10.48 11.09
CA ARG A 132 5.71 11.11 9.77
C ARG A 132 6.78 10.41 8.94
N VAL A 133 6.36 9.83 7.83
CA VAL A 133 7.28 9.41 6.77
C VAL A 133 7.49 10.59 5.84
N SER A 134 8.76 10.91 5.59
CA SER A 134 9.18 11.95 4.66
C SER A 134 9.90 11.32 3.49
N PHE A 135 9.52 11.73 2.28
CA PHE A 135 10.20 11.38 1.04
C PHE A 135 10.91 12.64 0.51
N GLN A 136 12.05 12.48 -0.15
CA GLN A 136 12.70 13.54 -0.91
C GLN A 136 11.86 13.90 -2.14
N GLU A 137 12.21 14.99 -2.84
CA GLU A 137 11.48 15.44 -4.04
C GLU A 137 11.49 14.40 -5.17
N ASP A 138 12.55 13.59 -5.25
CA ASP A 138 12.67 12.46 -6.19
C ASP A 138 11.87 11.21 -5.74
N GLY A 139 11.19 11.30 -4.59
CA GLY A 139 10.40 10.22 -4.01
C GLY A 139 11.21 9.22 -3.19
N THR A 140 12.52 9.40 -3.00
CA THR A 140 13.33 8.50 -2.15
C THR A 140 12.98 8.67 -0.67
N PRO A 141 13.01 7.61 0.16
CA PRO A 141 12.75 7.74 1.59
C PRO A 141 13.81 8.63 2.25
N ALA A 142 13.38 9.71 2.90
CA ALA A 142 14.27 10.64 3.60
C ALA A 142 14.41 10.29 5.07
N ALA A 143 13.28 10.13 5.77
CA ALA A 143 13.26 9.83 7.20
C ALA A 143 11.89 9.30 7.66
N VAL A 144 11.91 8.47 8.70
CA VAL A 144 10.74 8.16 9.52
C VAL A 144 10.94 8.86 10.85
N MET A 145 10.09 9.83 11.18
CA MET A 145 10.20 10.64 12.40
C MET A 145 9.03 10.40 13.33
N LEU A 146 9.32 10.22 14.62
CA LEU A 146 8.34 10.27 15.69
C LEU A 146 8.25 11.71 16.20
N GLN A 147 7.06 12.31 16.12
CA GLN A 147 6.77 13.63 16.67
C GLN A 147 5.93 13.43 17.95
N VAL A 148 6.39 14.03 19.04
CA VAL A 148 5.73 14.04 20.37
C VAL A 148 4.85 15.26 20.54
#